data_AF-A0A7V0MTW3-F1
#
_entry.id   AF-A0A7V0MTW3-F1
#
_cell.length_a   1.000
_cell.length_b   1.000
_cell.length_c   1.000
_cell.angle_alpha   90.00
_cell.angle_beta   90.00
_cell.angle_gamma   90.00
#
_symmetry.space_group_name_H-M   'P 1'
#
loop_
_entity.id
_entity.type
_entity.pdbx_description
1 polymer ?
#
loop_
_entity_poly.entity_id
_entity_poly.type
_entity_poly.pdbx_seq_one_letter_code
_entity_poly.pdbx_strand_id
1 'polypeptide(L)'
;MGLGGCGEPSASGSETPDRIIPARMDMEKEPKITVEREDAEITLTLTLPPEALREAEERVLRRISREVVIPGFRPGKAPRNLVLAHYGEEAFRNEVREELIREWLNRALDREKLEPVSTPRVEVVEFKPGEVLSFKARFSVLPEIEI
;
A
#
# COMPACT_ATOMS: atom_id res chain seq x y z
N MET A 1 38.77 42.38 -30.13
CA MET A 1 39.34 41.02 -30.08
C MET A 1 38.38 40.17 -29.26
N GLY A 2 37.55 39.33 -29.86
CA GLY A 2 37.92 38.03 -30.43
C GLY A 2 37.34 36.98 -29.47
N LEU A 3 36.10 36.53 -29.68
CA LEU A 3 35.74 35.33 -30.45
C LEU A 3 36.47 34.10 -29.87
N GLY A 4 35.80 33.31 -29.05
CA GLY A 4 35.09 32.12 -29.55
C GLY A 4 35.92 30.90 -29.12
N GLY A 5 35.38 29.76 -28.75
CA GLY A 5 34.04 29.22 -28.79
C GLY A 5 34.20 27.69 -28.72
N CYS A 6 33.09 27.02 -28.43
CA CYS A 6 32.85 25.60 -28.71
C CYS A 6 33.66 24.58 -27.86
N GLY A 7 33.04 23.57 -27.27
CA GLY A 7 31.67 23.14 -27.43
C GLY A 7 31.32 22.00 -26.48
N GLU A 8 30.01 21.81 -26.36
CA GLU A 8 29.30 20.69 -25.76
C GLU A 8 29.71 19.37 -26.45
N PRO A 9 29.41 18.19 -25.85
CA PRO A 9 28.05 17.67 -25.99
C PRO A 9 27.48 16.99 -24.73
N SER A 10 26.16 17.19 -24.57
CA SER A 10 25.13 16.16 -24.38
C SER A 10 25.44 14.92 -23.54
N ALA A 11 24.68 14.71 -22.46
CA ALA A 11 23.53 13.81 -22.47
C ALA A 11 23.01 13.55 -21.05
N SER A 12 21.70 13.78 -20.87
CA SER A 12 20.74 12.88 -20.23
C SER A 12 21.03 12.38 -18.80
N GLY A 13 20.32 12.97 -17.84
CA GLY A 13 20.02 12.36 -16.55
C GLY A 13 18.66 12.86 -16.08
N SER A 14 17.60 12.23 -16.59
CA SER A 14 16.27 12.29 -15.99
C SER A 14 16.32 11.64 -14.62
N GLU A 15 16.06 12.39 -13.54
CA GLU A 15 15.39 11.84 -12.36
C GLU A 15 14.96 12.99 -11.46
N THR A 16 13.69 13.37 -11.55
CA THR A 16 12.97 13.92 -10.40
C THR A 16 12.83 12.82 -9.38
N PRO A 17 13.24 13.04 -8.13
CA PRO A 17 12.33 12.70 -7.06
C PRO A 17 12.42 13.72 -5.92
N ASP A 18 11.47 14.65 -5.88
CA ASP A 18 10.96 15.09 -4.58
C ASP A 18 9.44 15.27 -4.70
N ARG A 19 8.76 14.13 -4.69
CA ARG A 19 7.35 14.07 -4.35
C ARG A 19 7.26 14.00 -2.83
N ILE A 20 7.16 15.16 -2.21
CA ILE A 20 6.21 15.54 -1.15
C ILE A 20 5.39 14.36 -0.58
N ILE A 21 5.50 14.10 0.74
CA ILE A 21 4.43 14.17 1.77
C ILE A 21 4.94 13.52 3.08
N PRO A 22 4.69 14.13 4.26
CA PRO A 22 5.35 13.80 5.53
C PRO A 22 4.83 12.50 6.18
N ALA A 23 5.74 11.58 6.52
CA ALA A 23 5.47 10.43 7.36
C ALA A 23 5.37 10.85 8.85
N ARG A 24 4.31 11.56 9.21
CA ARG A 24 3.84 11.63 10.60
C ARG A 24 2.44 11.04 10.65
N MET A 25 2.36 9.71 10.56
CA MET A 25 1.17 8.95 10.91
C MET A 25 1.54 8.02 12.07
N ASP A 26 1.03 8.38 13.25
CA ASP A 26 0.92 7.65 14.52
C ASP A 26 1.72 6.35 14.67
N MET A 27 2.74 6.43 15.53
CA MET A 27 3.64 5.37 15.96
C MET A 27 3.05 4.51 17.11
N GLU A 28 1.72 4.42 17.29
CA GLU A 28 1.15 3.81 18.51
C GLU A 28 0.17 2.65 18.29
N LYS A 29 0.06 2.10 17.06
CA LYS A 29 -0.73 0.87 16.82
C LYS A 29 0.07 -0.11 16.00
N GLU A 30 1.04 -0.72 16.67
CA GLU A 30 1.92 -1.70 16.07
C GLU A 30 1.09 -2.90 15.57
N PRO A 31 1.06 -3.15 14.24
CA PRO A 31 0.58 -4.44 13.77
C PRO A 31 1.51 -5.53 14.29
N LYS A 32 0.94 -6.69 14.61
CA LYS A 32 1.78 -7.84 14.94
C LYS A 32 2.34 -8.39 13.63
N ILE A 33 3.63 -8.16 13.40
CA ILE A 33 4.37 -8.66 12.25
C ILE A 33 5.20 -9.85 12.73
N THR A 34 4.97 -11.01 12.12
CA THR A 34 5.78 -12.21 12.34
C THR A 34 6.45 -12.54 11.02
N VAL A 35 7.78 -12.66 11.03
CA VAL A 35 8.58 -13.01 9.86
C VAL A 35 9.14 -14.42 10.06
N GLU A 36 8.75 -15.32 9.18
CA GLU A 36 9.30 -16.68 9.11
C GLU A 36 10.16 -16.76 7.86
N ARG A 37 11.43 -17.15 8.01
CA ARG A 37 12.41 -17.28 6.92
C ARG A 37 12.83 -18.73 6.79
N GLU A 38 12.65 -19.29 5.60
CA GLU A 38 13.02 -20.65 5.24
C GLU A 38 13.82 -20.61 3.94
N ASP A 39 15.16 -20.66 4.06
CA ASP A 39 16.10 -20.56 2.94
C ASP A 39 15.87 -19.29 2.09
N ALA A 40 15.47 -19.43 0.82
CA ALA A 40 15.11 -18.32 -0.07
C ALA A 40 13.62 -17.89 0.01
N GLU A 41 12.79 -18.54 0.84
CA GLU A 41 11.36 -18.22 1.00
C GLU A 41 11.10 -17.52 2.34
N ILE A 42 10.42 -16.37 2.29
CA ILE A 42 9.97 -15.62 3.46
C ILE A 42 8.45 -15.64 3.51
N THR A 43 7.93 -16.03 4.67
CA THR A 43 6.52 -15.92 5.03
C THR A 43 6.35 -14.78 6.03
N LEU A 44 5.77 -13.67 5.59
CA LEU A 44 5.34 -12.57 6.44
C LEU A 44 3.90 -12.80 6.88
N THR A 45 3.67 -12.88 8.19
CA THR A 45 2.32 -12.85 8.76
C THR A 45 2.09 -11.47 9.38
N LEU A 46 1.07 -10.76 8.92
CA LEU A 46 0.67 -9.47 9.47
C LEU A 46 -0.74 -9.56 10.04
N THR A 47 -0.88 -9.10 11.29
CA THR A 47 -2.17 -8.89 11.95
C THR A 47 -2.35 -7.42 12.26
N LEU A 48 -3.38 -6.83 11.65
CA LEU A 48 -3.73 -5.42 11.75
C LEU A 48 -4.86 -5.21 12.77
N PRO A 49 -4.76 -4.20 13.65
CA PRO A 49 -5.84 -3.83 14.55
C PRO A 49 -7.04 -3.19 13.81
N PRO A 50 -8.23 -3.16 14.44
CA PRO A 50 -9.44 -2.56 13.85
C PRO A 50 -9.28 -1.08 13.48
N GLU A 51 -8.38 -0.39 14.17
CA GLU A 51 -8.21 1.06 14.03
C GLU A 51 -7.50 1.40 12.72
N ALA A 52 -6.47 0.63 12.36
CA ALA A 52 -5.82 0.73 11.05
C ALA A 52 -6.78 0.35 9.91
N LEU A 53 -7.67 -0.63 10.16
CA LEU A 53 -8.71 -1.03 9.21
C LEU A 53 -9.70 0.11 8.97
N ARG A 54 -10.21 0.76 10.03
CA ARG A 54 -11.14 1.90 9.91
C ARG A 54 -10.53 3.08 9.16
N GLU A 55 -9.27 3.41 9.43
CA GLU A 55 -8.59 4.48 8.69
C GLU A 55 -8.48 4.18 7.19
N ALA A 56 -8.16 2.94 6.83
CA ALA A 56 -8.13 2.51 5.44
C ALA A 56 -9.52 2.47 4.80
N GLU A 57 -10.54 1.99 5.51
CA GLU A 57 -11.94 2.06 5.08
C GLU A 57 -12.36 3.49 4.74
N GLU A 58 -12.01 4.47 5.59
CA GLU A 58 -12.30 5.87 5.30
C GLU A 58 -11.53 6.41 4.09
N ARG A 59 -10.26 5.99 3.88
CA ARG A 59 -9.48 6.39 2.69
C ARG A 59 -10.12 5.85 1.41
N VAL A 60 -10.44 4.56 1.39
CA VAL A 60 -11.08 3.88 0.27
C VAL A 60 -12.46 4.47 0.00
N LEU A 61 -13.25 4.72 1.04
CA LEU A 61 -14.57 5.35 0.90
C LEU A 61 -14.48 6.76 0.29
N ARG A 62 -13.49 7.57 0.71
CA ARG A 62 -13.23 8.88 0.10
C ARG A 62 -12.81 8.79 -1.36
N ARG A 63 -12.09 7.72 -1.73
CA ARG A 63 -11.69 7.46 -3.12
C ARG A 63 -12.91 7.06 -3.96
N ILE A 64 -13.62 6.02 -3.55
CA ILE A 64 -14.82 5.51 -4.24
C ILE A 64 -15.89 6.60 -4.35
N SER A 65 -16.12 7.42 -3.31
CA SER A 65 -17.10 8.51 -3.38
C SER A 65 -16.75 9.61 -4.39
N ARG A 66 -15.49 9.71 -4.83
CA ARG A 66 -15.05 10.59 -5.92
C ARG A 66 -15.20 9.92 -7.29
N GLU A 67 -15.02 8.60 -7.37
CA GLU A 67 -15.13 7.82 -8.61
C GLU A 67 -16.60 7.52 -8.96
N VAL A 68 -17.41 7.16 -7.96
CA VAL A 68 -18.83 6.84 -8.10
C VAL A 68 -19.65 8.13 -8.07
N VAL A 69 -20.23 8.48 -9.21
CA VAL A 69 -21.16 9.62 -9.33
C VAL A 69 -22.56 9.17 -8.93
N ILE A 70 -23.00 9.57 -7.74
CA ILE A 70 -24.35 9.29 -7.26
C ILE A 70 -25.30 10.39 -7.78
N PRO A 71 -26.38 10.06 -8.50
CA PRO A 71 -27.32 11.05 -9.00
C PRO A 71 -27.94 11.85 -7.85
N GLY A 72 -27.92 13.18 -7.97
CA GLY A 72 -28.42 14.10 -6.93
C GLY A 72 -27.39 14.54 -5.88
N PHE A 73 -26.20 13.93 -5.85
CA PHE A 73 -25.11 14.35 -4.96
C PHE A 73 -23.94 14.90 -5.75
N ARG A 74 -23.34 16.00 -5.25
CA ARG A 74 -22.07 16.49 -5.79
C ARG A 74 -20.99 15.42 -5.59
N PRO A 75 -20.14 15.13 -6.59
CA PRO A 75 -19.08 14.13 -6.48
C PRO A 75 -18.25 14.33 -5.20
N GLY A 76 -18.00 13.24 -4.47
CA GLY A 76 -17.29 13.24 -3.19
C GLY A 76 -18.09 13.71 -1.96
N LYS A 77 -19.36 14.09 -2.11
CA LYS A 77 -20.25 14.53 -1.01
C LYS A 77 -21.43 13.59 -0.75
N ALA A 78 -21.45 12.43 -1.39
CA ALA A 78 -22.46 11.41 -1.15
C ALA A 78 -22.29 10.77 0.24
N PRO A 79 -23.38 10.46 0.96
CA PRO A 79 -23.31 9.78 2.25
C PRO A 79 -22.84 8.34 2.08
N ARG A 80 -22.08 7.84 3.06
CA ARG A 80 -21.44 6.51 3.02
C ARG A 80 -22.39 5.37 2.66
N ASN A 81 -23.61 5.39 3.19
CA ASN A 81 -24.57 4.31 2.99
C ASN A 81 -25.02 4.21 1.53
N LEU A 82 -25.18 5.35 0.82
CA LEU A 82 -25.54 5.33 -0.61
C LEU A 82 -24.35 4.90 -1.47
N VAL A 83 -23.14 5.34 -1.14
CA VAL A 83 -21.94 4.93 -1.87
C VAL A 83 -21.74 3.42 -1.76
N LEU A 84 -21.87 2.85 -0.55
CA LEU A 84 -21.79 1.42 -0.31
C LEU A 84 -22.93 0.65 -0.98
N ALA A 85 -24.16 1.18 -0.96
CA ALA A 85 -25.29 0.54 -1.63
C ALA A 85 -25.12 0.50 -3.16
N HIS A 86 -24.54 1.55 -3.75
CA HIS A 86 -24.29 1.61 -5.20
C HIS A 86 -23.06 0.81 -5.63
N TYR A 87 -21.98 0.84 -4.85
CA TYR A 87 -20.73 0.14 -5.15
C TYR A 87 -20.81 -1.36 -4.81
N GLY A 88 -21.63 -1.70 -3.80
CA GLY A 88 -21.70 -3.02 -3.20
C GLY A 88 -20.78 -3.11 -1.98
N GLU A 89 -21.33 -3.50 -0.84
CA GLU A 89 -20.58 -3.70 0.40
C GLU A 89 -19.49 -4.78 0.25
N GLU A 90 -19.71 -5.80 -0.57
CA GLU A 90 -18.70 -6.82 -0.84
C GLU A 90 -17.53 -6.28 -1.69
N ALA A 91 -17.81 -5.50 -2.72
CA ALA A 91 -16.77 -4.86 -3.54
C ALA A 91 -15.94 -3.90 -2.68
N PHE A 92 -16.60 -3.07 -1.87
CA PHE A 92 -15.93 -2.16 -0.94
C PHE A 92 -14.98 -2.90 0.01
N ARG A 93 -15.47 -3.98 0.65
CA ARG A 93 -14.68 -4.78 1.58
C ARG A 93 -13.47 -5.43 0.90
N ASN A 94 -13.64 -5.93 -0.32
CA ASN A 94 -12.54 -6.50 -1.09
C ASN A 94 -11.48 -5.44 -1.41
N GLU A 95 -11.89 -4.23 -1.82
CA GLU A 95 -10.99 -3.14 -2.15
C GLU A 95 -10.19 -2.66 -0.93
N VAL A 96 -10.87 -2.48 0.21
CA VAL A 96 -10.22 -2.16 1.49
C VAL A 96 -9.20 -3.23 1.87
N ARG A 97 -9.58 -4.51 1.76
CA ARG A 97 -8.70 -5.63 2.08
C ARG A 97 -7.46 -5.61 1.20
N GLU A 98 -7.63 -5.47 -0.11
CA GLU A 98 -6.51 -5.45 -1.06
C GLU A 98 -5.60 -4.23 -0.88
N GLU A 99 -6.17 -3.05 -0.64
CA GLU A 99 -5.39 -1.83 -0.39
C GLU A 99 -4.58 -1.96 0.90
N LEU A 100 -5.18 -2.49 1.97
CA LEU A 100 -4.47 -2.77 3.22
C LEU A 100 -3.35 -3.80 3.04
N ILE A 101 -3.63 -4.92 2.38
CA ILE A 101 -2.62 -5.93 2.10
C ILE A 101 -1.44 -5.29 1.38
N ARG A 102 -1.69 -4.52 0.31
CA ARG A 102 -0.63 -3.85 -0.44
C ARG A 102 0.13 -2.84 0.42
N GLU A 103 -0.57 -1.95 1.13
CA GLU A 103 0.08 -0.92 1.96
C GLU A 103 0.95 -1.53 3.05
N TRP A 104 0.41 -2.50 3.80
CA TRP A 104 1.10 -3.12 4.91
C TRP A 104 2.19 -4.08 4.48
N LEU A 105 2.01 -4.78 3.36
CA LEU A 105 3.08 -5.58 2.76
C LEU A 105 4.25 -4.68 2.37
N ASN A 106 4.02 -3.59 1.63
CA ASN A 106 5.08 -2.66 1.25
C ASN A 106 5.77 -2.05 2.48
N ARG A 107 5.01 -1.66 3.51
CA ARG A 107 5.59 -1.16 4.77
C ARG A 107 6.42 -2.22 5.50
N ALA A 108 5.98 -3.47 5.51
CA ALA A 108 6.71 -4.57 6.14
C ALA A 108 8.02 -4.87 5.39
N LEU A 109 7.96 -4.88 4.05
CA LEU A 109 9.13 -5.03 3.19
C LEU A 109 10.12 -3.89 3.38
N ASP A 110 9.66 -2.64 3.40
CA ASP A 110 10.51 -1.46 3.60
C ASP A 110 11.17 -1.46 4.99
N ARG A 111 10.40 -1.82 6.04
CA ARG A 111 10.88 -1.89 7.42
C ARG A 111 11.95 -2.97 7.62
N GLU A 112 11.78 -4.13 6.99
CA GLU A 112 12.74 -5.24 7.03
C GLU A 112 13.80 -5.14 5.92
N LYS A 113 13.70 -4.13 5.04
CA LYS A 113 14.50 -3.96 3.80
C LYS A 113 14.54 -5.23 2.95
N LEU A 114 13.41 -5.92 2.83
CA LEU A 114 13.29 -7.13 2.03
C LEU A 114 12.89 -6.80 0.60
N GLU A 115 13.66 -7.30 -0.36
CA GLU A 115 13.38 -7.18 -1.78
C GLU A 115 12.81 -8.50 -2.32
N PRO A 116 11.47 -8.60 -2.52
CA PRO A 116 10.88 -9.80 -3.09
C PRO A 116 11.26 -9.92 -4.58
N VAL A 117 11.90 -11.01 -4.96
CA VAL A 117 12.25 -11.32 -6.36
C VAL A 117 11.11 -12.02 -7.11
N SER A 118 10.09 -12.49 -6.38
CA SER A 118 8.92 -13.16 -6.94
C SER A 118 7.63 -12.44 -6.54
N THR A 119 6.57 -12.62 -7.33
CA THR A 119 5.24 -12.12 -6.97
C THR A 119 4.81 -12.68 -5.61
N PRO A 120 4.57 -11.84 -4.59
CA PRO A 120 4.19 -12.31 -3.27
C PRO A 120 2.82 -12.99 -3.32
N ARG A 121 2.76 -14.23 -2.83
CA ARG A 121 1.51 -14.97 -2.69
C ARG A 121 0.86 -14.61 -1.37
N VAL A 122 -0.21 -13.85 -1.45
CA VAL A 122 -0.97 -13.43 -0.27
C VAL A 122 -2.12 -14.41 0.01
N GLU A 123 -2.20 -14.86 1.25
CA GLU A 123 -3.22 -15.73 1.81
C GLU A 123 -3.88 -15.01 3.00
N VAL A 124 -5.18 -14.73 2.88
CA VAL A 124 -5.93 -14.05 3.93
C VAL A 124 -6.31 -15.09 4.98
N VAL A 125 -5.81 -14.93 6.21
CA VAL A 125 -6.06 -15.86 7.32
C VAL A 125 -7.38 -15.52 7.99
N GLU A 126 -7.57 -14.25 8.33
CA GLU A 126 -8.80 -13.77 8.96
C GLU A 126 -9.12 -12.37 8.45
N PHE A 127 -10.36 -12.16 8.02
CA PHE A 127 -10.84 -10.85 7.64
C PHE A 127 -12.21 -10.62 8.25
N LYS A 128 -12.24 -9.79 9.30
CA LYS A 128 -13.46 -9.30 9.92
C LYS A 128 -13.58 -7.81 9.67
N PRO A 129 -14.60 -7.38 8.90
CA PRO A 129 -14.79 -5.97 8.58
C PRO A 129 -14.98 -5.15 9.86
N GLY A 130 -14.23 -4.06 10.01
CA GLY A 130 -14.23 -3.19 11.19
C GLY A 130 -13.62 -3.78 12.47
N GLU A 131 -13.10 -5.02 12.45
CA GLU A 131 -12.61 -5.72 13.65
C GLU A 131 -11.12 -6.11 13.56
N VAL A 132 -10.74 -6.96 12.61
CA VAL A 132 -9.34 -7.43 12.49
C VAL A 132 -9.07 -7.95 11.09
N LEU A 133 -7.86 -7.70 10.61
CA LEU A 133 -7.38 -8.25 9.34
C LEU A 133 -6.04 -8.94 9.59
N SER A 134 -6.00 -10.25 9.39
CA SER A 134 -4.80 -11.07 9.43
C SER A 134 -4.55 -11.70 8.06
N PHE A 135 -3.36 -11.50 7.52
CA PHE A 135 -2.95 -12.08 6.25
C PHE A 135 -1.50 -12.58 6.31
N LYS A 136 -1.20 -13.55 5.46
CA LYS A 136 0.12 -14.13 5.24
C LYS A 136 0.56 -13.81 3.83
N ALA A 137 1.75 -13.27 3.66
CA ALA A 137 2.37 -13.05 2.37
C ALA A 137 3.62 -13.93 2.29
N ARG A 138 3.65 -14.86 1.33
CA ARG A 138 4.82 -15.69 1.02
C ARG A 138 5.51 -15.15 -0.21
N PHE A 139 6.80 -14.91 -0.15
CA PHE A 139 7.60 -14.48 -1.30
C PHE A 139 9.01 -15.03 -1.19
N SER A 140 9.66 -15.19 -2.33
CA SER A 140 11.08 -15.50 -2.35
C SER A 140 11.89 -14.21 -2.36
N VAL A 141 12.97 -14.18 -1.58
CA VAL A 141 13.98 -13.12 -1.62
C VAL A 141 15.28 -13.65 -2.20
N LEU A 142 16.04 -12.78 -2.84
CA LEU A 142 17.41 -13.11 -3.22
C LEU A 142 18.25 -13.12 -1.93
N PRO A 143 18.99 -14.18 -1.62
CA PRO A 143 19.95 -14.11 -0.53
C PRO A 143 21.04 -13.10 -0.88
N GLU A 144 21.25 -12.10 -0.02
CA GLU A 144 22.47 -11.31 -0.06
C GLU A 144 23.62 -12.21 0.38
N ILE A 145 24.38 -12.73 -0.57
CA ILE A 145 25.64 -13.44 -0.28
C ILE A 145 26.67 -12.35 0.05
N GLU A 146 26.80 -12.01 1.33
CA GLU A 146 28.00 -11.32 1.83
C GLU A 146 29.15 -12.35 1.86
N ILE A 147 30.22 -12.08 1.12
CA ILE A 147 31.43 -12.91 1.03
C ILE A 147 32.38 -12.54 2.17
#